data_AF-A0A352X1V7-F1
#
_entry.id   AF-A0A352X1V7-F1
#
_cell.length_a   1.000
_cell.length_b   1.000
_cell.length_c   1.000
_cell.angle_alpha   90.00
_cell.angle_beta   90.00
_cell.angle_gamma   90.00
#
_symmetry.space_group_name_H-M   'P 1'
#
loop_
_entity.id
_entity.type
_entity.pdbx_description
1 polymer ?
#
loop_
_entity_poly.entity_id
_entity_poly.type
_entity_poly.pdbx_seq_one_letter_code
_entity_poly.pdbx_strand_id
1 'polypeptide(L)'
;MQISEKQLALVNDRLQAILKSDNYFAQLYKEQGITEIKTVEDFKKLPFVDKAELRNAYPLGIQAAPDDEIVRIHSSSGTTGKPVIIPYTAKDVDDWSTMFARCYETAGITKKDRIQITPGYGLWTAGIGFQAGCEKLGAMAIPMGPGNTEKQLQMMQDLKSTVICATSSYALLLAEEINKRGIKKDICLKKGVIGSERWSDKKREYIASELGIELYDIYGLTEIYG
;
A
#
# COMPACT_ATOMS: atom_id res chain seq x y z
N MET A 1 -12.97 -15.76 13.16
CA MET A 1 -13.42 -14.99 11.99
C MET A 1 -14.49 -15.82 11.29
N GLN A 2 -15.70 -15.32 11.10
CA GLN A 2 -16.73 -16.01 10.31
C GLN A 2 -16.63 -15.52 8.86
N ILE A 3 -16.40 -16.44 7.92
CA ILE A 3 -16.41 -16.12 6.48
C ILE A 3 -17.86 -16.14 6.01
N SER A 4 -18.32 -15.03 5.46
CA SER A 4 -19.67 -14.92 4.87
C SER A 4 -19.76 -15.68 3.54
N GLU A 5 -20.98 -16.04 3.14
CA GLU A 5 -21.25 -16.64 1.82
C GLU A 5 -20.71 -15.78 0.67
N LYS A 6 -20.85 -14.45 0.79
CA LYS A 6 -20.30 -13.50 -0.19
C LYS A 6 -18.77 -13.60 -0.28
N GLN A 7 -18.07 -13.68 0.85
CA GLN A 7 -16.61 -13.84 0.85
C GLN A 7 -16.18 -15.18 0.28
N LEU A 8 -16.91 -16.25 0.59
CA LEU A 8 -16.65 -17.58 0.03
C LEU A 8 -16.82 -17.60 -1.50
N ALA A 9 -17.86 -16.94 -2.02
CA ALA A 9 -18.06 -16.78 -3.45
C ALA A 9 -16.91 -16.02 -4.12
N LEU A 10 -16.43 -14.93 -3.51
CA LEU A 10 -15.27 -14.17 -4.01
C LEU A 10 -13.99 -15.02 -4.01
N VAL A 11 -13.77 -15.81 -2.96
CA VAL A 11 -12.62 -16.72 -2.89
C VAL A 11 -12.69 -17.77 -4.00
N ASN A 12 -13.84 -18.41 -4.22
CA ASN A 12 -14.01 -19.37 -5.30
C ASN A 12 -13.79 -18.74 -6.68
N ASP A 13 -14.30 -17.53 -6.91
CA ASP A 13 -14.07 -16.81 -8.15
C ASP A 13 -12.56 -16.59 -8.42
N ARG A 14 -11.79 -16.19 -7.39
CA ARG A 14 -10.32 -16.08 -7.51
C ARG A 14 -9.65 -17.43 -7.74
N LEU A 15 -10.08 -18.50 -7.07
CA LEU A 15 -9.57 -19.86 -7.29
C LEU A 15 -9.80 -20.30 -8.74
N GLN A 16 -10.99 -20.06 -9.29
CA GLN A 16 -11.29 -20.40 -10.68
C GLN A 16 -10.44 -19.60 -11.67
N ALA A 17 -10.17 -18.32 -11.41
CA ALA A 17 -9.25 -17.53 -12.24
C ALA A 17 -7.84 -18.13 -12.23
N ILE A 18 -7.33 -18.53 -11.06
CA ILE A 18 -6.02 -19.20 -10.94
C ILE A 18 -6.02 -20.50 -11.74
N LEU A 19 -6.97 -21.41 -11.53
CA LEU A 19 -7.00 -22.72 -12.18
C LEU A 19 -7.07 -22.65 -13.71
N LYS A 20 -7.63 -21.56 -14.28
CA LYS A 20 -7.72 -21.30 -15.73
C LYS A 20 -6.44 -20.72 -16.33
N SER A 21 -5.59 -20.09 -15.53
CA SER A 21 -4.41 -19.35 -16.00
C SER A 21 -3.20 -20.24 -16.33
N ASP A 22 -3.26 -21.54 -16.04
CA ASP A 22 -2.18 -22.53 -16.16
C ASP A 22 -0.82 -22.08 -15.57
N ASN A 23 -0.85 -21.11 -14.66
CA ASN A 23 0.30 -20.57 -13.97
C ASN A 23 0.85 -21.55 -12.91
N TYR A 24 1.90 -21.14 -12.20
CA TYR A 24 2.55 -21.97 -11.18
C TYR A 24 1.57 -22.47 -10.11
N PHE A 25 0.68 -21.59 -9.62
CA PHE A 25 -0.31 -21.95 -8.61
C PHE A 25 -1.45 -22.79 -9.18
N ALA A 26 -1.81 -22.63 -10.46
CA ALA A 26 -2.77 -23.50 -11.12
C ALA A 26 -2.30 -24.95 -11.12
N GLN A 27 -1.03 -25.18 -11.45
CA GLN A 27 -0.41 -26.53 -11.43
C GLN A 27 -0.37 -27.09 -10.01
N LEU A 28 0.14 -26.30 -9.05
CA LEU A 28 0.23 -26.69 -7.64
C LEU A 28 -1.14 -27.07 -7.06
N TYR A 29 -2.18 -26.29 -7.34
CA TYR A 29 -3.53 -26.55 -6.83
C TYR A 29 -4.19 -27.76 -7.50
N LYS A 30 -3.97 -27.97 -8.81
CA LYS A 30 -4.43 -29.17 -9.53
C LYS A 30 -3.79 -30.44 -8.95
N GLU A 31 -2.48 -30.42 -8.70
CA GLU A 31 -1.75 -31.55 -8.09
C GLU A 31 -2.25 -31.90 -6.68
N GLN A 32 -2.67 -30.88 -5.92
CA GLN A 32 -3.25 -31.06 -4.58
C GLN A 32 -4.76 -31.37 -4.60
N GLY A 33 -5.38 -31.48 -5.77
CA GLY A 33 -6.82 -31.73 -5.92
C GLY A 33 -7.73 -30.57 -5.50
N ILE A 34 -7.19 -29.35 -5.40
CA ILE A 34 -7.93 -28.15 -5.01
C ILE A 34 -8.67 -27.61 -6.24
N THR A 35 -9.99 -27.75 -6.25
CA THR A 35 -10.85 -27.39 -7.40
C THR A 35 -11.96 -26.42 -7.03
N GLU A 36 -12.51 -26.52 -5.82
CA GLU A 36 -13.47 -25.56 -5.26
C GLU A 36 -13.41 -25.54 -3.73
N ILE A 37 -14.03 -24.53 -3.12
CA ILE A 37 -14.12 -24.35 -1.67
C ILE A 37 -15.61 -24.24 -1.29
N LYS A 38 -16.23 -25.32 -0.81
CA LYS A 38 -17.67 -25.36 -0.49
C LYS A 38 -18.00 -24.79 0.88
N THR A 39 -17.07 -24.90 1.81
CA THR A 39 -17.29 -24.57 3.21
C THR A 39 -16.14 -23.74 3.78
N VAL A 40 -16.39 -23.11 4.93
CA VAL A 40 -15.36 -22.43 5.71
C VAL A 40 -14.25 -23.40 6.15
N GLU A 41 -14.58 -24.67 6.39
CA GLU A 41 -13.59 -25.69 6.74
C GLU A 41 -12.71 -26.08 5.56
N ASP A 42 -13.23 -26.05 4.32
CA ASP A 42 -12.41 -26.25 3.12
C ASP A 42 -11.44 -25.08 2.94
N PHE A 43 -11.89 -23.85 3.19
CA PHE A 43 -11.03 -22.66 3.11
C PHE A 43 -9.86 -22.77 4.08
N LYS A 44 -10.10 -23.23 5.31
CA LYS A 44 -9.05 -23.41 6.33
C LYS A 44 -8.03 -24.49 5.97
N LYS A 45 -8.36 -25.40 5.05
CA LYS A 45 -7.45 -26.46 4.58
C LYS A 45 -6.59 -26.04 3.40
N LEU A 46 -6.82 -24.85 2.82
CA LEU A 46 -5.98 -24.35 1.74
C LEU A 46 -4.52 -24.24 2.21
N PRO A 47 -3.56 -24.62 1.36
CA PRO A 47 -2.15 -24.46 1.68
C PRO A 47 -1.83 -22.98 1.86
N PHE A 48 -0.95 -22.68 2.82
CA PHE A 48 -0.38 -21.35 2.94
C PHE A 48 0.55 -21.07 1.77
N VAL A 49 0.55 -19.83 1.31
CA VAL A 49 1.56 -19.33 0.35
C VAL A 49 2.54 -18.47 1.15
N ASP A 50 3.80 -18.88 1.15
CA ASP A 50 4.87 -18.11 1.77
C ASP A 50 5.74 -17.38 0.73
N LYS A 51 6.80 -16.73 1.20
CA LYS A 51 7.70 -15.95 0.33
C LYS A 51 8.56 -16.83 -0.59
N ALA A 52 8.86 -18.07 -0.20
CA ALA A 52 9.61 -19.00 -1.03
C ALA A 52 8.76 -19.45 -2.23
N GLU A 53 7.49 -19.73 -2.00
CA GLU A 53 6.55 -20.16 -3.04
C GLU A 53 6.38 -19.07 -4.10
N LEU A 54 6.26 -17.81 -3.67
CA LEU A 54 6.21 -16.66 -4.58
C LEU A 54 7.51 -16.48 -5.39
N ARG A 55 8.66 -16.90 -4.86
CA ARG A 55 9.94 -16.85 -5.59
C ARG A 55 10.07 -17.95 -6.63
N ASN A 56 9.49 -19.13 -6.36
CA ASN A 56 9.42 -20.22 -7.34
C ASN A 56 8.57 -19.82 -8.55
N ALA A 57 7.56 -18.97 -8.32
CA ALA A 57 6.71 -18.40 -9.37
C ALA A 57 7.33 -17.20 -10.12
N TYR A 58 8.62 -16.91 -9.98
CA TYR A 58 9.25 -15.79 -10.70
C TYR A 58 9.37 -16.06 -12.22
N PRO A 59 9.22 -15.07 -13.12
CA PRO A 59 8.91 -13.66 -12.83
C PRO A 59 7.42 -13.39 -12.69
N LEU A 60 6.57 -14.08 -13.44
CA LEU A 60 5.13 -13.81 -13.54
C LEU A 60 4.29 -15.08 -13.39
N GLY A 61 4.82 -16.14 -12.81
CA GLY A 61 4.11 -17.39 -12.53
C GLY A 61 2.95 -17.26 -11.54
N ILE A 62 2.74 -16.08 -10.95
CA ILE A 62 1.55 -15.75 -10.16
C ILE A 62 0.45 -15.07 -10.97
N GLN A 63 0.75 -14.66 -12.20
CA GLN A 63 -0.16 -13.94 -13.07
C GLN A 63 -1.32 -14.85 -13.46
N ALA A 64 -2.55 -14.42 -13.16
CA ALA A 64 -3.76 -15.18 -13.50
C ALA A 64 -4.50 -14.61 -14.72
N ALA A 65 -4.15 -13.40 -15.15
CA ALA A 65 -4.73 -12.73 -16.32
C ALA A 65 -3.80 -12.86 -17.55
N PRO A 66 -4.33 -12.72 -18.78
CA PRO A 66 -3.53 -12.59 -19.99
C PRO A 66 -2.53 -11.41 -19.94
N ASP A 67 -1.40 -11.53 -20.64
CA ASP A 67 -0.34 -10.51 -20.67
C ASP A 67 -0.83 -9.13 -21.15
N ASP A 68 -1.77 -9.11 -22.09
CA ASP A 68 -2.35 -7.89 -22.67
C ASP A 68 -3.37 -7.20 -21.75
N GLU A 69 -3.77 -7.83 -20.65
CA GLU A 69 -4.58 -7.21 -19.59
C GLU A 69 -3.75 -6.58 -18.48
N ILE A 70 -2.44 -6.88 -18.41
CA ILE A 70 -1.55 -6.36 -17.37
C ILE A 70 -1.08 -4.95 -17.72
N VAL A 71 -1.39 -3.99 -16.84
CA VAL A 71 -1.06 -2.57 -17.05
C VAL A 71 0.02 -2.04 -16.10
N ARG A 72 0.38 -2.82 -15.07
CA ARG A 72 1.37 -2.39 -14.07
C ARG A 72 2.09 -3.56 -13.44
N ILE A 73 3.36 -3.33 -13.12
CA ILE A 73 4.21 -4.20 -12.33
C ILE A 73 4.69 -3.45 -11.08
N HIS A 74 4.64 -4.12 -9.93
CA HIS A 74 5.42 -3.73 -8.75
C HIS A 74 6.34 -4.86 -8.31
N SER A 75 7.33 -4.52 -7.49
CA SER A 75 8.29 -5.48 -6.96
C SER A 75 8.54 -5.25 -5.49
N SER A 76 8.60 -6.34 -4.72
CA SER A 76 9.13 -6.28 -3.36
C SER A 76 10.62 -5.90 -3.37
N SER A 77 11.13 -5.38 -2.24
CA SER A 77 12.50 -4.85 -2.09
C SER A 77 13.63 -5.89 -2.21
N GLY A 78 13.32 -7.19 -2.22
CA GLY A 78 14.31 -8.25 -2.42
C GLY A 78 15.37 -8.39 -1.31
N THR A 79 15.13 -7.83 -0.11
CA THR A 79 16.12 -7.80 0.98
C THR A 79 16.61 -9.19 1.42
N THR A 80 15.84 -10.25 1.17
CA THR A 80 16.17 -11.64 1.54
C THR A 80 16.35 -12.56 0.32
N GLY A 81 16.58 -12.01 -0.88
CA GLY A 81 16.83 -12.79 -2.11
C GLY A 81 16.08 -12.26 -3.33
N LYS A 82 15.75 -13.15 -4.26
CA LYS A 82 15.03 -12.79 -5.50
C LYS A 82 13.74 -12.02 -5.16
N PRO A 83 13.51 -10.84 -5.77
CA PRO A 83 12.29 -10.10 -5.53
C PRO A 83 11.08 -10.85 -6.11
N VAL A 84 9.93 -10.68 -5.47
CA VAL A 84 8.64 -11.07 -6.04
C VAL A 84 8.11 -9.92 -6.88
N ILE A 85 7.69 -10.23 -8.10
CA ILE A 85 7.07 -9.33 -9.07
C ILE A 85 5.57 -9.57 -9.04
N ILE A 86 4.79 -8.49 -8.91
CA ILE A 86 3.33 -8.53 -8.85
C ILE A 86 2.76 -7.81 -10.07
N PRO A 87 2.01 -8.50 -10.95
CA PRO A 87 1.27 -7.90 -12.04
C PRO A 87 -0.12 -7.44 -11.60
N TYR A 88 -0.58 -6.32 -12.18
CA TYR A 88 -1.89 -5.74 -11.91
C TYR A 88 -2.61 -5.45 -13.24
N THR A 89 -3.88 -5.86 -13.32
CA THR A 89 -4.79 -5.43 -14.38
C THR A 89 -5.24 -3.98 -14.16
N ALA A 90 -5.88 -3.38 -15.17
CA ALA A 90 -6.49 -2.05 -15.02
C ALA A 90 -7.53 -2.01 -13.88
N LYS A 91 -8.29 -3.09 -13.70
CA LYS A 91 -9.26 -3.21 -12.61
C LYS A 91 -8.56 -3.25 -11.25
N ASP A 92 -7.48 -4.00 -11.13
CA ASP A 92 -6.72 -4.09 -9.87
C ASP A 92 -6.17 -2.73 -9.46
N VAL A 93 -5.68 -1.94 -10.43
CA VAL A 93 -5.22 -0.56 -10.19
C VAL A 93 -6.37 0.36 -9.72
N ASP A 94 -7.57 0.23 -10.27
CA ASP A 94 -8.73 1.02 -9.84
C ASP A 94 -9.22 0.62 -8.44
N ASP A 95 -9.29 -0.68 -8.17
CA ASP A 95 -9.64 -1.24 -6.85
C ASP A 95 -8.64 -0.75 -5.79
N TRP A 96 -7.34 -0.78 -6.11
CA TRP A 96 -6.28 -0.29 -5.23
C TRP A 96 -6.43 1.20 -4.91
N SER A 97 -6.72 2.01 -5.93
CA SER A 97 -6.96 3.45 -5.75
C SER A 97 -8.18 3.70 -4.85
N THR A 98 -9.23 2.90 -5.02
CA THR A 98 -10.41 2.90 -4.14
C THR A 98 -10.10 2.48 -2.70
N MET A 99 -9.17 1.55 -2.48
CA MET A 99 -8.72 1.16 -1.14
C MET A 99 -8.01 2.32 -0.42
N PHE A 100 -7.03 2.96 -1.07
CA PHE A 100 -6.32 4.11 -0.48
C PHE A 100 -7.24 5.32 -0.28
N ALA A 101 -8.17 5.59 -1.21
CA ALA A 101 -9.19 6.63 -1.02
C ALA A 101 -10.02 6.40 0.24
N ARG A 102 -10.46 5.15 0.49
CA ARG A 102 -11.18 4.78 1.72
C ARG A 102 -10.32 4.93 2.99
N CYS A 103 -9.02 4.65 2.92
CA CYS A 103 -8.11 4.92 4.03
C CYS A 103 -8.08 6.41 4.37
N TYR A 104 -8.00 7.28 3.36
CA TYR A 104 -8.07 8.73 3.55
C TYR A 104 -9.42 9.17 4.14
N GLU A 105 -10.54 8.68 3.62
CA GLU A 105 -11.88 8.98 4.14
C GLU A 105 -12.03 8.54 5.60
N THR A 106 -11.49 7.36 5.96
CA THR A 106 -11.49 6.84 7.34
C THR A 106 -10.71 7.76 8.28
N ALA A 107 -9.61 8.35 7.80
CA ALA A 107 -8.85 9.36 8.53
C ALA A 107 -9.52 10.76 8.48
N GLY A 108 -10.74 10.88 7.93
CA GLY A 108 -11.47 12.14 7.78
C GLY A 108 -10.78 13.13 6.84
N ILE A 109 -9.96 12.65 5.91
CA ILE A 109 -9.31 13.45 4.87
C ILE A 109 -10.29 13.59 3.70
N THR A 110 -10.32 14.76 3.08
CA THR A 110 -11.30 15.12 2.04
C THR A 110 -10.64 15.76 0.84
N LYS A 111 -11.40 16.00 -0.23
CA LYS A 111 -10.94 16.76 -1.40
C LYS A 111 -10.44 18.19 -1.10
N LYS A 112 -10.70 18.74 0.09
CA LYS A 112 -10.20 20.06 0.52
C LYS A 112 -8.76 19.99 1.04
N ASP A 113 -8.25 18.79 1.30
CA ASP A 113 -6.92 18.58 1.83
C ASP A 113 -5.84 18.60 0.74
N ARG A 114 -4.62 18.89 1.18
CA ARG A 114 -3.40 18.94 0.36
C ARG A 114 -2.43 17.93 0.93
N ILE A 115 -2.21 16.84 0.21
CA ILE A 115 -1.56 15.64 0.72
C ILE A 115 -0.13 15.58 0.18
N GLN A 116 0.84 15.76 1.06
CA GLN A 116 2.25 15.65 0.73
C GLN A 116 2.72 14.20 0.84
N ILE A 117 3.10 13.63 -0.30
CA ILE A 117 3.41 12.20 -0.43
C ILE A 117 4.92 12.06 -0.53
N THR A 118 5.53 11.56 0.53
CA THR A 118 6.99 11.34 0.62
C THR A 118 7.47 9.92 0.27
N PRO A 119 6.63 8.87 0.21
CA PRO A 119 7.08 7.56 -0.25
C PRO A 119 7.59 7.57 -1.70
N GLY A 120 8.52 6.65 -1.99
CA GLY A 120 9.21 6.49 -3.28
C GLY A 120 8.28 6.10 -4.41
N TYR A 121 8.53 6.71 -5.57
CA TYR A 121 7.91 6.38 -6.84
C TYR A 121 8.83 5.43 -7.62
N GLY A 122 8.24 4.42 -8.25
CA GLY A 122 8.95 3.39 -9.00
C GLY A 122 8.32 2.02 -8.76
N LEU A 123 9.15 0.99 -8.63
CA LEU A 123 8.67 -0.38 -8.37
C LEU A 123 8.10 -0.56 -6.96
N TRP A 124 8.38 0.36 -6.04
CA TRP A 124 7.76 0.37 -4.72
C TRP A 124 6.30 0.87 -4.81
N THR A 125 5.40 0.16 -4.13
CA THR A 125 3.95 0.37 -4.21
C THR A 125 3.49 1.68 -3.57
N ALA A 126 4.14 2.11 -2.48
CA ALA A 126 3.61 3.16 -1.61
C ALA A 126 3.43 4.52 -2.32
N GLY A 127 4.44 5.03 -3.05
CA GLY A 127 4.36 6.36 -3.66
C GLY A 127 3.17 6.49 -4.61
N ILE A 128 3.06 5.58 -5.57
CA ILE A 128 1.96 5.58 -6.55
C ILE A 128 0.62 5.21 -5.91
N GLY A 129 0.59 4.32 -4.90
CA GLY A 129 -0.63 3.96 -4.19
C GLY A 129 -1.25 5.13 -3.43
N PHE A 130 -0.45 5.87 -2.66
CA PHE A 130 -0.88 7.10 -2.00
C PHE A 130 -1.36 8.14 -3.00
N GLN A 131 -0.62 8.34 -4.10
CA GLN A 131 -1.01 9.31 -5.12
C GLN A 131 -2.33 8.93 -5.78
N ALA A 132 -2.49 7.70 -6.25
CA ALA A 132 -3.69 7.26 -6.94
C ALA A 132 -4.93 7.33 -6.03
N GLY A 133 -4.81 6.97 -4.76
CA GLY A 133 -5.89 7.15 -3.79
C GLY A 133 -6.23 8.61 -3.51
N CYS A 134 -5.22 9.50 -3.46
CA CYS A 134 -5.40 10.93 -3.27
C CYS A 134 -6.15 11.55 -4.46
N GLU A 135 -5.75 11.21 -5.68
CA GLU A 135 -6.40 11.64 -6.92
C GLU A 135 -7.83 11.09 -7.03
N LYS A 136 -8.04 9.81 -6.67
CA LYS A 136 -9.37 9.18 -6.64
C LYS A 136 -10.31 9.86 -5.64
N LEU A 137 -9.79 10.28 -4.47
CA LEU A 137 -10.52 11.08 -3.48
C LEU A 137 -10.85 12.50 -4.01
N GLY A 138 -10.09 12.99 -5.00
CA GLY A 138 -10.18 14.35 -5.52
C GLY A 138 -9.44 15.39 -4.69
N ALA A 139 -8.52 14.96 -3.82
CA ALA A 139 -7.64 15.85 -3.05
C ALA A 139 -6.43 16.31 -3.88
N MET A 140 -5.73 17.35 -3.42
CA MET A 140 -4.51 17.82 -4.08
C MET A 140 -3.33 16.93 -3.67
N ALA A 141 -2.82 16.11 -4.59
CA ALA A 141 -1.58 15.38 -4.39
C ALA A 141 -0.37 16.31 -4.58
N ILE A 142 0.58 16.24 -3.64
CA ILE A 142 1.90 16.86 -3.75
C ILE A 142 2.93 15.71 -3.80
N PRO A 143 3.22 15.17 -5.00
CA PRO A 143 3.99 13.95 -5.18
C PRO A 143 5.49 14.21 -5.07
N MET A 144 5.96 14.41 -3.84
CA MET A 144 7.36 14.78 -3.57
C MET A 144 8.34 13.63 -3.75
N GLY A 145 7.92 12.41 -3.40
CA GLY A 145 8.85 11.31 -3.24
C GLY A 145 9.79 11.52 -2.04
N PRO A 146 10.79 10.64 -1.85
CA PRO A 146 11.65 10.66 -0.68
C PRO A 146 12.82 11.63 -0.85
N GLY A 147 13.37 12.07 0.27
CA GLY A 147 14.58 12.88 0.30
C GLY A 147 14.33 14.35 -0.05
N ASN A 148 15.45 15.05 -0.28
CA ASN A 148 15.51 16.52 -0.43
C ASN A 148 14.69 17.25 0.63
N THR A 149 15.09 17.07 1.90
CA THR A 149 14.38 17.63 3.06
C THR A 149 14.16 19.13 2.95
N GLU A 150 15.11 19.88 2.39
CA GLU A 150 14.94 21.32 2.12
C GLU A 150 13.70 21.59 1.26
N LYS A 151 13.60 20.91 0.12
CA LYS A 151 12.47 21.06 -0.79
C LYS A 151 11.16 20.54 -0.18
N GLN A 152 11.22 19.50 0.66
CA GLN A 152 10.03 19.03 1.38
C GLN A 152 9.44 20.12 2.27
N LEU A 153 10.29 20.77 3.07
CA LEU A 153 9.86 21.82 3.99
C LEU A 153 9.37 23.05 3.23
N GLN A 154 10.12 23.47 2.19
CA GLN A 154 9.71 24.57 1.32
C GLN A 154 8.32 24.32 0.71
N MET A 155 8.11 23.16 0.09
CA MET A 155 6.81 22.80 -0.52
C MET A 155 5.70 22.68 0.52
N MET A 156 6.01 22.17 1.71
CA MET A 156 5.05 22.07 2.82
C MET A 156 4.54 23.44 3.27
N GLN A 157 5.43 24.44 3.32
CA GLN A 157 5.09 25.82 3.66
C GLN A 157 4.34 26.51 2.51
N ASP A 158 4.88 26.47 1.28
CA ASP A 158 4.34 27.18 0.12
C ASP A 158 2.96 26.67 -0.29
N LEU A 159 2.81 25.34 -0.34
CA LEU A 159 1.55 24.70 -0.70
C LEU A 159 0.63 24.51 0.49
N LYS A 160 1.09 24.82 1.71
CA LYS A 160 0.32 24.67 2.95
C LYS A 160 -0.29 23.27 3.08
N SER A 161 0.55 22.24 2.92
CA SER A 161 0.14 20.84 3.03
C SER A 161 -0.62 20.62 4.35
N THR A 162 -1.77 19.96 4.28
CA THR A 162 -2.60 19.66 5.47
C THR A 162 -2.44 18.22 5.93
N VAL A 163 -1.96 17.35 5.05
CA VAL A 163 -1.71 15.93 5.34
C VAL A 163 -0.31 15.54 4.88
N ILE A 164 0.36 14.71 5.66
CA ILE A 164 1.60 14.04 5.25
C ILE A 164 1.40 12.52 5.16
N CYS A 165 1.83 11.94 4.04
CA CYS A 165 2.02 10.50 3.89
C CYS A 165 3.52 10.20 3.94
N ALA A 166 3.95 9.32 4.84
CA ALA A 166 5.38 9.06 5.06
C ALA A 166 5.66 7.68 5.67
N THR A 167 6.92 7.27 5.64
CA THR A 167 7.40 6.20 6.53
C THR A 167 7.62 6.76 7.94
N SER A 168 7.62 5.89 8.95
CA SER A 168 7.83 6.30 10.34
C SER A 168 9.18 6.98 10.55
N SER A 169 10.23 6.49 9.88
CA SER A 169 11.58 7.03 9.92
C SER A 169 11.67 8.42 9.30
N TYR A 170 10.99 8.64 8.16
CA TYR A 170 11.06 9.92 7.47
C TYR A 170 10.19 11.00 8.11
N ALA A 171 9.01 10.63 8.65
CA ALA A 171 8.19 11.54 9.43
C ALA A 171 8.93 12.05 10.68
N LEU A 172 9.69 11.17 11.35
CA LEU A 172 10.54 11.55 12.48
C LEU A 172 11.61 12.57 12.07
N LEU A 173 12.34 12.30 10.98
CA LEU A 173 13.35 13.22 10.47
C LEU A 173 12.76 14.60 10.13
N LEU A 174 11.58 14.65 9.51
CA LEU A 174 10.92 15.90 9.18
C LEU A 174 10.50 16.67 10.44
N ALA A 175 10.00 15.98 11.46
CA ALA A 175 9.67 16.60 12.74
C ALA A 175 10.91 17.24 13.40
N GLU A 176 12.02 16.51 13.45
CA GLU A 176 13.29 17.00 14.00
C GLU A 176 13.81 18.23 13.23
N GLU A 177 13.76 18.21 11.90
CA GLU A 177 14.21 19.31 11.06
C GLU A 177 13.30 20.55 11.14
N ILE A 178 11.98 20.37 11.23
CA ILE A 178 11.02 21.46 11.46
C ILE A 178 11.35 22.18 12.78
N ASN A 179 11.60 21.41 13.84
CA ASN A 179 11.93 21.94 15.16
C ASN A 179 13.27 22.66 15.20
N LYS A 180 14.30 22.00 14.67
CA LYS A 180 15.67 22.54 14.58
C LYS A 180 15.71 23.88 13.84
N ARG A 181 14.86 24.05 12.82
CA ARG A 181 14.75 25.28 12.03
C ARG A 181 13.79 26.32 12.62
N GLY A 182 13.00 25.95 13.64
CA GLY A 182 12.02 26.84 14.26
C GLY A 182 10.88 27.28 13.34
N ILE A 183 10.58 26.49 12.29
CA ILE A 183 9.58 26.84 11.26
C ILE A 183 8.19 26.26 11.57
N LYS A 184 7.98 25.73 12.78
CA LYS A 184 6.75 25.03 13.16
C LYS A 184 5.49 25.86 12.89
N LYS A 185 5.54 27.16 13.17
CA LYS A 185 4.45 28.12 12.95
C LYS A 185 4.03 28.28 11.48
N ASP A 186 4.92 27.92 10.56
CA ASP A 186 4.71 28.03 9.11
C ASP A 186 4.18 26.72 8.50
N ILE A 187 4.08 25.65 9.31
CA ILE A 187 3.60 24.32 8.90
C ILE A 187 2.10 24.19 9.16
N CYS A 188 1.35 23.80 8.11
CA CYS A 188 -0.12 23.68 8.14
C CYS A 188 -0.64 22.24 8.32
N LEU A 189 0.25 21.28 8.60
CA LEU A 189 -0.12 19.88 8.77
C LEU A 189 -1.13 19.71 9.91
N LYS A 190 -2.11 18.84 9.68
CA LYS A 190 -3.15 18.44 10.64
C LYS A 190 -3.22 16.94 10.84
N LYS A 191 -2.85 16.16 9.81
CA LYS A 191 -2.94 14.70 9.81
C LYS A 191 -1.70 14.04 9.23
N GLY A 192 -1.34 12.88 9.76
CA GLY A 192 -0.29 12.02 9.23
C GLY A 192 -0.85 10.63 8.94
N VAL A 193 -0.70 10.16 7.71
CA VAL A 193 -0.97 8.77 7.33
C VAL A 193 0.37 8.09 7.13
N ILE A 194 0.82 7.36 8.14
CA ILE A 194 2.22 6.92 8.27
C ILE A 194 2.27 5.41 8.42
N GLY A 195 3.22 4.76 7.75
CA GLY A 195 3.30 3.30 7.75
C GLY A 195 4.62 2.75 7.22
N SER A 196 4.55 1.60 6.56
CA SER A 196 5.68 0.85 5.93
C SER A 196 6.73 0.27 6.89
N GLU A 197 6.70 0.61 8.17
CA GLU A 197 7.69 0.19 9.16
C GLU A 197 7.03 -0.05 10.53
N ARG A 198 7.64 -0.92 11.34
CA ARG A 198 7.29 -1.02 12.76
C ARG A 198 7.81 0.20 13.51
N TRP A 199 7.01 0.69 14.45
CA TRP A 199 7.30 1.89 15.21
C TRP A 199 6.59 1.86 16.56
N SER A 200 7.32 2.26 17.61
CA SER A 200 6.86 2.22 19.00
C SER A 200 5.90 3.37 19.31
N ASP A 201 5.10 3.19 20.35
CA ASP A 201 4.17 4.22 20.85
C ASP A 201 4.91 5.53 21.15
N LYS A 202 6.09 5.44 21.78
CA LYS A 202 6.96 6.61 22.03
C LYS A 202 7.31 7.37 20.74
N LYS A 203 7.59 6.67 19.63
CA LYS A 203 7.87 7.33 18.35
C LYS A 203 6.61 7.98 17.78
N ARG A 204 5.45 7.32 17.89
CA ARG A 204 4.15 7.87 17.44
C ARG A 204 3.79 9.15 18.19
N GLU A 205 3.90 9.12 19.52
CA GLU A 205 3.63 10.27 20.40
C GLU A 205 4.55 11.44 20.07
N TYR A 206 5.85 11.20 19.91
CA TYR A 206 6.82 12.23 19.54
C TYR A 206 6.48 12.87 18.18
N ILE A 207 6.22 12.06 17.15
CA ILE A 207 5.87 12.59 15.82
C ILE A 207 4.57 13.40 15.90
N ALA A 208 3.55 12.89 16.59
CA ALA A 208 2.26 13.57 16.75
C ALA A 208 2.40 14.89 17.52
N SER A 209 3.21 14.96 18.57
CA SER A 209 3.43 16.18 19.36
C SER A 209 4.20 17.23 18.56
N GLU A 210 5.34 16.86 17.99
CA GLU A 210 6.21 17.80 17.26
C GLU A 210 5.54 18.29 15.97
N LEU A 211 4.80 17.41 15.27
CA LEU A 211 4.04 17.80 14.09
C LEU A 211 2.65 18.36 14.42
N GLY A 212 2.16 18.27 15.66
CA GLY A 212 0.84 18.78 16.04
C GLY A 212 -0.28 18.20 15.19
N ILE A 213 -0.22 16.90 14.89
CA ILE A 213 -1.11 16.19 13.97
C ILE A 213 -1.86 15.04 14.64
N GLU A 214 -3.04 14.73 14.10
CA GLU A 214 -3.68 13.43 14.29
C GLU A 214 -2.94 12.38 13.45
N LEU A 215 -2.64 11.22 14.03
CA LEU A 215 -1.81 10.20 13.41
C LEU A 215 -2.63 8.94 13.13
N TYR A 216 -2.55 8.46 11.89
CA TYR A 216 -3.21 7.26 11.41
C TYR A 216 -2.16 6.29 10.87
N ASP A 217 -2.21 5.05 11.34
CA ASP A 217 -1.32 3.98 10.90
C ASP A 217 -1.90 3.33 9.63
N ILE A 218 -1.06 3.15 8.61
CA ILE A 218 -1.45 2.44 7.38
C ILE A 218 -0.54 1.25 7.15
N TYR A 219 -1.17 0.09 6.97
CA TYR A 219 -0.50 -1.18 6.71
C TYR A 219 -0.66 -1.58 5.25
N GLY A 220 0.38 -2.20 4.72
CA GLY A 220 0.35 -2.86 3.44
C GLY A 220 1.62 -3.65 3.17
N LEU A 221 1.56 -4.48 2.14
CA LEU A 221 2.65 -5.26 1.58
C LEU A 221 2.41 -5.46 0.09
N THR A 222 3.48 -5.49 -0.70
CA THR A 222 3.39 -5.54 -2.17
C THR A 222 2.54 -6.71 -2.69
N GLU A 223 2.58 -7.85 -2.02
CA GLU A 223 1.82 -9.07 -2.34
C GLU A 223 0.30 -8.90 -2.22
N ILE A 224 -0.18 -7.92 -1.44
CA ILE A 224 -1.60 -7.65 -1.22
C ILE A 224 -1.86 -6.15 -1.41
N TYR A 225 -1.69 -5.68 -2.63
CA TYR A 225 -1.98 -4.30 -3.05
C TYR A 225 -1.14 -3.20 -2.40
N GLY A 226 -0.08 -3.49 -1.66
CA GLY A 226 0.89 -2.47 -1.26
C GLY A 226 0.60 -1.78 0.06
#